data_AF-A0A817ZX83-F1
#
_entry.id   AF-A0A817ZX83-F1
#
_cell.length_a   1.000
_cell.length_b   1.000
_cell.length_c   1.000
_cell.angle_alpha   90.00
_cell.angle_beta   90.00
_cell.angle_gamma   90.00
#
_symmetry.space_group_name_H-M   'P 1'
#
loop_
_entity.id
_entity.type
_entity.pdbx_description
1 polymer ?
#
loop_
_entity_poly.entity_id
_entity_poly.type
_entity_poly.pdbx_seq_one_letter_code
_entity_poly.pdbx_strand_id
1 'polypeptide(L)'
;MSTASEKFHFVFSHELEDRIQIKIGSVDGERLQQPINDLFFSKNLSFVRNLNDTKRSEPYVICQVFSDGQPLCMPVQTSFKSFTDKWNWNEWLTLPLRYCDLPRHAILTFSIHEILSPTDIRIVGSTTISLFASDG
;
A
#
# COMPACT_ATOMS: atom_id res chain seq x y z
N MET A 1 3.13 -27.21 26.15
CA MET A 1 2.96 -26.01 25.32
C MET A 1 1.46 -25.86 25.08
N SER A 2 0.82 -24.91 25.74
CA SER A 2 -0.64 -24.74 25.68
C SER A 2 -1.05 -24.23 24.30
N THR A 3 -1.80 -25.05 23.57
CA THR A 3 -2.55 -24.61 22.39
C THR A 3 -3.64 -23.66 22.88
N ALA A 4 -3.44 -22.35 22.73
CA ALA A 4 -4.49 -21.38 22.99
C ALA A 4 -5.64 -21.70 22.04
N SER A 5 -6.79 -22.10 22.58
CA SER A 5 -8.03 -22.20 21.82
C SER A 5 -8.35 -20.80 21.30
N GLU A 6 -8.25 -20.59 19.98
CA GLU A 6 -8.64 -19.33 19.35
C GLU A 6 -10.14 -19.13 19.55
N LYS A 7 -10.49 -18.36 20.57
CA LYS A 7 -11.87 -17.97 20.86
C LYS A 7 -12.11 -16.63 20.19
N PHE A 8 -12.98 -16.63 19.19
CA PHE A 8 -13.41 -15.40 18.53
C PHE A 8 -14.49 -14.70 19.36
N HIS A 9 -14.38 -13.38 19.44
CA HIS A 9 -15.35 -12.50 20.07
C HIS A 9 -15.89 -11.55 19.01
N PHE A 10 -17.21 -11.38 18.98
CA PHE A 10 -17.87 -10.42 18.10
C PHE A 10 -18.23 -9.19 18.93
N VAL A 11 -17.87 -8.01 18.43
CA VAL A 11 -18.05 -6.72 19.11
C VAL A 11 -18.56 -5.73 18.07
N PHE A 12 -19.42 -4.79 18.47
CA PHE A 12 -19.90 -3.76 17.56
C PHE A 12 -18.80 -2.74 17.28
N SER A 13 -18.71 -2.25 16.04
CA SER A 13 -17.68 -1.27 15.66
C SER A 13 -17.74 0.00 16.53
N HIS A 14 -18.94 0.43 16.96
CA HIS A 14 -19.12 1.60 17.82
C HIS A 14 -18.55 1.44 19.24
N GLU A 15 -18.29 0.21 19.70
CA GLU A 15 -17.68 -0.09 21.00
C GLU A 15 -16.14 -0.07 20.93
N LEU A 16 -15.56 0.00 19.73
CA LEU A 16 -14.12 -0.03 19.50
C LEU A 16 -13.59 1.36 19.16
N GLU A 17 -12.99 2.01 20.16
CA GLU A 17 -12.30 3.31 20.00
C GLU A 17 -10.87 3.18 19.45
N ASP A 18 -10.39 1.94 19.27
CA ASP A 18 -9.06 1.67 18.74
C ASP A 18 -8.91 2.11 17.29
N ARG A 19 -7.69 2.53 16.95
CA ARG A 19 -7.33 2.90 15.58
C ARG A 19 -7.12 1.67 14.72
N ILE A 20 -7.47 1.80 13.45
CA ILE A 20 -7.24 0.76 12.45
C ILE A 20 -5.74 0.64 12.19
N GLN A 21 -5.23 -0.60 12.26
CA GLN A 21 -3.86 -0.92 11.95
C GLN A 21 -3.81 -1.95 10.82
N ILE A 22 -2.97 -1.68 9.82
CA ILE A 22 -2.82 -2.54 8.64
C ILE A 22 -1.35 -2.88 8.49
N LYS A 23 -1.06 -4.17 8.29
CA LYS A 23 0.29 -4.62 8.04
C LYS A 23 0.56 -4.72 6.55
N ILE A 24 1.53 -3.95 6.06
CA ILE A 24 2.04 -4.08 4.70
C ILE A 24 3.15 -5.14 4.71
N GLY A 25 2.84 -6.29 4.10
CA GLY A 25 3.74 -7.43 4.00
C GLY A 25 4.73 -7.27 2.84
N SER A 26 4.53 -8.07 1.79
CA SER A 26 5.33 -8.05 0.58
C SER A 26 4.49 -7.87 -0.67
N VAL A 27 5.14 -7.37 -1.72
CA VAL A 27 4.60 -7.37 -3.08
C VAL A 27 5.45 -8.30 -3.93
N ASP A 28 4.79 -9.26 -4.54
CA ASP A 28 5.37 -10.19 -5.50
C ASP A 28 4.75 -9.95 -6.88
N GLY A 29 5.55 -10.14 -7.93
CA GLY A 29 5.11 -9.93 -9.32
C GLY A 29 6.27 -9.62 -10.26
N GLU A 30 6.08 -9.92 -11.53
CA GLU A 30 7.03 -9.60 -12.58
C GLU A 30 6.78 -8.19 -13.10
N ARG A 31 7.84 -7.39 -13.17
CA ARG A 31 7.77 -6.09 -13.83
C ARG A 31 7.86 -6.32 -15.33
N LEU A 32 6.84 -5.88 -16.07
CA LEU A 32 7.01 -5.62 -17.50
C LEU A 32 8.02 -4.48 -17.62
N GLN A 33 9.29 -4.82 -17.90
CA GLN A 33 10.27 -3.81 -18.28
C GLN A 33 9.71 -3.10 -19.51
N GLN A 34 9.51 -1.79 -19.43
CA GLN A 34 9.11 -1.04 -20.61
C GLN A 34 10.19 -1.23 -21.69
N PRO A 35 9.79 -1.52 -22.94
CA PRO A 35 10.76 -1.67 -24.01
C PRO A 35 11.53 -0.35 -24.16
N ILE A 36 12.85 -0.49 -24.33
CA ILE A 36 13.87 0.57 -24.43
C ILE A 36 13.45 1.72 -25.39
N ASN A 37 12.57 1.44 -26.35
CA ASN A 37 12.11 2.40 -27.35
C ASN A 37 11.28 3.56 -26.78
N ASP A 38 10.52 3.35 -25.70
CA ASP A 38 9.73 4.44 -25.08
C ASP A 38 10.60 5.38 -24.23
N LEU A 39 11.82 4.96 -23.87
CA LEU A 39 12.79 5.79 -23.15
C LEU A 39 13.46 6.84 -24.04
N PHE A 40 13.49 6.66 -25.36
CA PHE A 40 14.14 7.61 -26.27
C PHE A 40 13.32 8.87 -26.53
N PHE A 41 11.99 8.82 -26.33
CA PHE A 41 11.12 9.99 -26.52
C PHE A 41 11.20 10.98 -25.35
N SER A 42 11.63 10.55 -24.17
CA SER A 42 11.95 11.44 -23.05
C SER A 42 13.40 11.91 -23.16
N LYS A 43 13.64 12.87 -24.05
CA LYS A 43 14.95 13.48 -24.40
C LYS A 43 15.79 14.04 -23.23
N ASN A 44 15.37 13.88 -21.99
CA ASN A 44 16.02 14.42 -20.79
C ASN A 44 16.44 13.36 -19.76
N LEU A 45 16.23 12.05 -20.00
CA LEU A 45 16.49 10.98 -19.01
C LEU A 45 17.75 10.14 -19.26
N SER A 46 18.55 10.48 -20.28
CA SER A 46 19.70 9.67 -20.70
C SER A 46 20.92 9.71 -19.77
N PHE A 47 20.85 10.38 -18.61
CA PHE A 47 22.04 10.54 -17.75
C PHE A 47 22.09 9.65 -16.50
N VAL A 48 20.99 9.06 -16.02
CA VAL A 48 20.99 8.50 -14.64
C VAL A 48 20.73 7.00 -14.53
N ARG A 49 20.31 6.30 -15.58
CA ARG A 49 20.19 4.83 -15.51
C ARG A 49 21.40 4.17 -16.17
N ASN A 50 22.46 3.95 -15.39
CA ASN A 50 23.46 2.96 -15.75
C ASN A 50 22.73 1.66 -16.07
N LEU A 51 22.78 1.23 -17.34
CA LEU A 51 22.09 0.05 -17.86
C LEU A 51 22.49 -1.26 -17.14
N ASN A 52 23.55 -1.19 -16.32
CA ASN A 52 24.09 -2.30 -15.53
C ASN A 52 23.81 -2.18 -14.03
N ASP A 53 23.14 -1.12 -13.56
CA ASP A 53 22.78 -0.99 -12.16
C ASP A 53 21.50 -1.78 -11.89
N THR A 54 21.69 -2.99 -11.35
CA THR A 54 20.65 -3.92 -10.91
C THR A 54 19.90 -3.40 -9.67
N LYS A 55 19.95 -2.10 -9.37
CA LYS A 55 19.21 -1.52 -8.26
C LYS A 55 17.71 -1.64 -8.54
N ARG A 56 17.03 -2.48 -7.75
CA ARG A 56 15.57 -2.56 -7.78
C ARG A 56 14.99 -1.19 -7.45
N SER A 57 13.86 -0.89 -8.08
CA SER A 57 13.04 0.26 -7.70
C SER A 57 12.68 0.19 -6.22
N GLU A 58 12.57 1.35 -5.60
CA GLU A 58 12.23 1.53 -4.19
C GLU A 58 10.79 2.07 -4.09
N PRO A 59 9.77 1.25 -4.37
CA PRO A 59 8.39 1.70 -4.30
C PRO A 59 7.97 1.92 -2.84
N TYR A 60 6.86 2.64 -2.68
CA TYR A 60 6.16 2.76 -1.41
C TYR A 60 4.66 2.50 -1.62
N VAL A 61 3.97 2.09 -0.56
CA VAL A 61 2.54 1.81 -0.60
C VAL A 61 1.81 2.94 0.10
N ILE A 62 0.75 3.44 -0.52
CA ILE A 62 -0.21 4.37 0.09
C ILE A 62 -1.50 3.61 0.39
N CYS A 63 -1.98 3.76 1.62
CA CYS A 63 -3.27 3.29 2.10
C CYS A 63 -4.21 4.48 2.33
N GLN A 64 -5.45 4.39 1.84
CA GLN A 64 -6.48 5.39 2.11
C GLN A 64 -7.86 4.73 2.18
N VAL A 65 -8.69 5.22 3.11
CA VAL A 65 -10.05 4.70 3.31
C VAL A 65 -11.07 5.61 2.65
N PHE A 66 -12.03 5.00 1.96
CA PHE A 66 -13.12 5.66 1.26
C PHE A 66 -14.47 5.12 1.72
N SER A 67 -15.50 5.96 1.60
CA SER A 67 -16.91 5.60 1.74
C SER A 67 -17.71 6.40 0.72
N ASP A 68 -18.58 5.74 -0.04
CA ASP A 68 -19.37 6.38 -1.11
C ASP A 68 -18.55 7.24 -2.08
N GLY A 69 -17.33 6.80 -2.38
CA GLY A 69 -16.39 7.51 -3.25
C GLY A 69 -15.70 8.72 -2.62
N GLN A 70 -15.97 9.04 -1.35
CA GLN A 70 -15.31 10.14 -0.62
C GLN A 70 -14.23 9.60 0.33
N PRO A 71 -13.06 10.24 0.42
CA PRO A 71 -12.03 9.85 1.37
C PRO A 71 -12.48 10.17 2.79
N LEU A 72 -12.39 9.20 3.69
CA LEU A 72 -12.70 9.39 5.11
C LEU A 72 -11.52 10.01 5.87
N CYS A 73 -10.31 9.87 5.35
CA CYS A 73 -9.12 10.40 5.99
C CYS A 73 -8.00 10.71 5.00
N MET A 74 -6.94 11.34 5.52
CA MET A 74 -5.70 11.54 4.80
C MET A 74 -5.04 10.20 4.46
N PRO A 75 -4.37 10.09 3.31
CA PRO A 75 -3.60 8.89 2.96
C PRO A 75 -2.42 8.69 3.93
N VAL A 76 -2.12 7.43 4.23
CA VAL A 76 -0.96 7.00 5.02
C VAL A 76 -0.05 6.17 4.14
N GLN A 77 1.26 6.38 4.21
CA GLN A 77 2.23 5.67 3.38
C GLN A 77 3.23 4.88 4.22
N THR A 78 3.80 3.84 3.61
CA THR A 78 4.94 3.11 4.15
C THR A 78 6.18 3.99 4.26
N SER A 79 7.00 3.69 5.25
CA SER A 79 8.33 4.27 5.39
C SER A 79 9.22 3.91 4.20
N PHE A 80 10.18 4.79 3.90
CA PHE A 80 11.20 4.48 2.90
C PHE A 80 12.04 3.28 3.34
N LYS A 81 12.28 2.36 2.40
CA LYS A 81 13.13 1.19 2.60
C LYS A 81 13.91 0.88 1.33
N SER A 82 15.19 0.58 1.46
CA SER A 82 15.98 0.06 0.35
C SER A 82 15.80 -1.46 0.27
N PHE A 83 15.57 -1.97 -0.93
CA PHE A 83 15.26 -3.38 -1.18
C PHE A 83 16.39 -4.05 -1.96
N THR A 84 16.72 -5.29 -1.58
CA THR A 84 17.64 -6.15 -2.33
C THR A 84 16.85 -7.03 -3.31
N ASP A 85 16.25 -8.11 -2.80
CA ASP A 85 15.68 -9.18 -3.63
C ASP A 85 14.16 -9.17 -3.68
N LYS A 86 13.51 -8.65 -2.63
CA LYS A 86 12.04 -8.65 -2.49
C LYS A 86 11.55 -7.32 -1.93
N TRP A 87 10.41 -6.87 -2.44
CA TRP A 87 9.68 -5.75 -1.83
C TRP A 87 8.92 -6.27 -0.63
N ASN A 88 9.58 -6.26 0.53
CA ASN A 88 9.01 -6.68 1.80
C ASN A 88 9.17 -5.53 2.81
N TRP A 89 8.06 -4.88 3.13
CA TRP A 89 8.02 -3.83 4.14
C TRP A 89 8.02 -4.43 5.53
N ASN A 90 7.08 -5.35 5.78
CA ASN A 90 6.77 -5.90 7.11
C ASN A 90 6.47 -4.77 8.11
N GLU A 91 5.70 -3.77 7.67
CA GLU A 91 5.45 -2.52 8.38
C GLU A 91 3.98 -2.43 8.80
N TRP A 92 3.74 -2.00 10.04
CA TRP A 92 2.40 -1.67 10.51
C TRP A 92 2.11 -0.19 10.26
N LEU A 93 1.06 0.10 9.51
CA LEU A 93 0.52 1.44 9.33
C LEU A 93 -0.68 1.63 10.25
N THR A 94 -0.66 2.70 11.06
CA THR A 94 -1.82 3.11 11.85
C THR A 94 -2.55 4.21 11.10
N LEU A 95 -3.80 3.95 10.73
CA LEU A 95 -4.62 4.95 10.06
C LEU A 95 -5.16 5.98 11.07
N PRO A 96 -5.41 7.23 10.65
CA PRO A 96 -6.04 8.24 11.46
C PRO A 96 -7.58 8.05 11.53
N LEU A 97 -8.04 6.80 11.70
CA LEU A 97 -9.45 6.41 11.81
C LEU A 97 -9.59 5.35 12.89
N ARG A 98 -10.67 5.45 13.69
CA ARG A 98 -11.06 4.44 14.67
C ARG A 98 -12.12 3.51 14.07
N TYR A 99 -12.27 2.32 14.63
CA TYR A 99 -13.33 1.39 14.19
C TYR A 99 -14.72 1.99 14.36
N CYS A 100 -14.97 2.75 15.43
CA CYS A 100 -16.24 3.43 15.68
C CYS A 100 -16.58 4.54 14.67
N ASP A 101 -15.59 5.04 13.91
CA ASP A 101 -15.79 6.07 12.88
C ASP A 101 -16.08 5.45 11.50
N LEU A 102 -15.98 4.12 11.34
CA LEU A 102 -16.13 3.47 10.04
C LEU A 102 -17.59 3.14 9.71
N PRO A 103 -18.08 3.55 8.53
CA PRO A 103 -19.32 3.02 7.99
C PRO A 103 -19.13 1.58 7.50
N ARG A 104 -20.22 0.80 7.45
CA ARG A 104 -20.21 -0.61 7.06
C ARG A 104 -19.63 -0.86 5.67
N HIS A 105 -19.81 0.07 4.73
CA HIS A 105 -19.34 -0.04 3.36
C HIS A 105 -17.99 0.66 3.13
N ALA A 106 -17.22 0.91 4.19
CA ALA A 106 -15.88 1.47 4.07
C ALA A 106 -14.96 0.54 3.25
N ILE A 107 -14.23 1.14 2.32
CA ILE A 107 -13.29 0.47 1.43
C ILE A 107 -11.89 1.01 1.71
N LEU A 108 -10.94 0.10 1.90
CA LEU A 108 -9.52 0.42 1.98
C LEU A 108 -8.89 0.26 0.61
N THR A 109 -8.23 1.31 0.14
CA THR A 109 -7.48 1.33 -1.12
C THR A 109 -5.99 1.26 -0.82
N PHE A 110 -5.28 0.41 -1.57
CA PHE A 110 -3.82 0.33 -1.59
C PHE A 110 -3.33 0.74 -2.96
N SER A 111 -2.35 1.63 -3.02
CA SER A 111 -1.69 1.98 -4.28
C SER A 111 -0.18 1.91 -4.12
N ILE A 112 0.48 1.29 -5.09
CA ILE A 112 1.94 1.16 -5.13
C ILE A 112 2.48 2.28 -6.01
N HIS A 113 3.34 3.11 -5.44
CA HIS A 113 3.96 4.25 -6.09
C HIS A 113 5.44 4.00 -6.29
N GLU A 114 5.92 4.23 -7.50
CA GLU A 114 7.32 4.15 -7.86
C GLU A 114 7.87 5.55 -8.14
N ILE A 115 8.98 5.88 -7.49
CA ILE A 115 9.69 7.14 -7.71
C ILE A 115 10.66 6.93 -8.89
N LEU A 116 10.42 7.62 -10.00
CA LEU A 116 11.26 7.58 -11.20
C LEU A 116 12.29 8.71 -11.20
N SER A 117 11.89 9.88 -10.70
CA SER A 117 12.75 11.04 -10.46
C SER A 117 12.15 11.87 -9.31
N PRO A 118 12.87 12.89 -8.77
CA PRO A 118 12.34 13.74 -7.70
C PRO A 118 11.00 14.42 -8.02
N THR A 119 10.66 14.56 -9.30
CA THR A 119 9.43 15.19 -9.79
C THR A 119 8.49 14.22 -10.50
N ASP A 120 8.85 12.95 -10.61
CA ASP A 120 8.09 11.95 -11.37
C ASP A 120 7.83 10.72 -10.50
N ILE A 121 6.56 10.58 -10.12
CA ILE A 121 6.04 9.47 -9.33
C ILE A 121 4.95 8.78 -10.16
N ARG A 122 5.09 7.48 -10.34
CA ARG A 122 4.17 6.67 -11.13
C ARG A 122 3.43 5.67 -10.26
N ILE A 123 2.12 5.57 -10.44
CA ILE A 123 1.32 4.49 -9.87
C ILE A 123 1.59 3.21 -10.67
N VAL A 124 2.13 2.20 -10.01
CA VAL A 124 2.40 0.88 -10.60
C VAL A 124 1.12 0.05 -10.65
N GLY A 125 0.31 0.14 -9.60
CA GLY A 125 -0.93 -0.61 -9.47
C GLY A 125 -1.69 -0.17 -8.24
N SER A 126 -2.99 -0.47 -8.23
CA SER A 126 -3.88 -0.18 -7.12
C SER A 126 -4.86 -1.32 -6.94
N THR A 127 -5.27 -1.56 -5.71
CA THR A 127 -6.32 -2.50 -5.36
C THR A 127 -7.15 -1.97 -4.21
N THR A 128 -8.33 -2.55 -4.01
CA THR A 128 -9.26 -2.18 -2.95
C THR A 128 -9.74 -3.42 -2.22
N ILE A 129 -10.00 -3.28 -0.92
CA ILE A 129 -10.62 -4.30 -0.08
C ILE A 129 -11.74 -3.67 0.75
N SER A 130 -12.81 -4.42 1.01
CA SER A 130 -13.80 -3.98 1.99
C SER A 130 -13.26 -4.20 3.40
N LEU A 131 -13.50 -3.24 4.30
CA LEU A 131 -13.05 -3.34 5.70
C LEU A 131 -13.95 -4.23 6.56
N PHE A 132 -15.18 -4.50 6.11
CA PHE A 132 -16.13 -5.37 6.79
C PHE A 132 -16.56 -6.50 5.87
N ALA A 133 -16.81 -7.68 6.44
CA ALA A 133 -17.34 -8.79 5.67
C ALA A 133 -18.83 -8.58 5.39
N SER A 134 -19.40 -9.38 4.48
CA SER A 134 -20.83 -9.30 4.17
C SER A 134 -21.71 -9.57 5.40
N ASP A 135 -21.26 -10.44 6.29
CA ASP A 135 -21.93 -10.87 7.52
C ASP A 135 -21.62 -10.00 8.74
N GLY A 136 -20.76 -8.98 8.60
CA GLY A 136 -20.35 -8.07 9.68
C GLY A 136 -18.89 -8.24 10.02
#